data_AF-A0AA43L9E2-F1
#
_entry.id   AF-A0AA43L9E2-F1
#
_cell.length_a   1.000
_cell.length_b   1.000
_cell.length_c   1.000
_cell.angle_alpha   90.00
_cell.angle_beta   90.00
_cell.angle_gamma   90.00
#
_symmetry.space_group_name_H-M   'P 1'
#
loop_
_entity.id
_entity.type
_entity.pdbx_description
1 polymer ?
#
loop_
_entity_poly.entity_id
_entity_poly.type
_entity_poly.pdbx_seq_one_letter_code
_entity_poly.pdbx_strand_id
1 'polypeptide(L)'
;MDRLLDECQYSWYAEDIAIQLYYLLYVFGEDSKSERKVQYELFIKHFEQGYTEDGRHMPEGWKDQLGLFLRLREIIVFVGMHQSWDLSQPDDWTRDFLRDSRMRITKGVSLIDEF
;
A
#
# COMPACT_ATOMS: atom_id res chain seq x y z
N MET A 1 0.92 25.73 6.40
CA MET A 1 -0.05 25.12 5.48
C MET A 1 0.65 24.25 4.42
N ASP A 2 1.98 24.02 4.50
CA ASP A 2 2.77 23.40 3.42
C ASP A 2 3.24 21.95 3.63
N ARG A 3 2.97 21.29 4.77
CA ARG A 3 3.55 19.95 5.04
C ARG A 3 2.97 18.79 4.21
N LEU A 4 1.85 18.98 3.50
CA LEU A 4 1.18 17.89 2.76
C LEU A 4 1.88 17.54 1.43
N LEU A 5 2.68 18.45 0.87
CA LEU A 5 3.38 18.27 -0.41
C LEU A 5 4.90 18.09 -0.24
N ASP A 6 5.41 18.03 1.00
CA ASP A 6 6.84 17.84 1.28
C ASP A 6 7.37 16.49 0.74
N GLU A 7 6.48 15.51 0.57
CA GLU A 7 6.78 14.19 -0.02
C GLU A 7 6.40 14.07 -1.51
N CYS A 8 5.95 15.15 -2.15
CA CYS A 8 5.65 15.11 -3.58
C CYS A 8 6.92 14.86 -4.39
N GLN A 9 6.86 13.85 -5.26
CA GLN A 9 7.98 13.45 -6.10
C GLN A 9 7.49 13.11 -7.50
N TYR A 10 8.40 13.18 -8.47
CA TYR A 10 8.12 12.70 -9.82
C TYR A 10 8.04 11.17 -9.83
N SER A 11 6.92 10.63 -10.28
CA SER A 11 6.73 9.18 -10.45
C SER A 11 5.61 8.85 -11.43
N TRP A 12 5.31 7.55 -11.55
CA TRP A 12 4.20 7.00 -12.31
C TRP A 12 2.88 7.26 -11.59
N TYR A 13 1.83 7.61 -12.34
CA TYR A 13 0.48 7.76 -11.78
C TYR A 13 -0.01 6.52 -11.01
N ALA A 14 0.42 5.32 -11.43
CA ALA A 14 0.10 4.07 -10.74
C ALA A 14 0.70 4.00 -9.32
N GLU A 15 1.83 4.68 -9.06
CA GLU A 15 2.41 4.74 -7.71
C GLU A 15 1.49 5.52 -6.78
N ASP A 16 0.97 6.67 -7.20
CA ASP A 16 0.06 7.48 -6.37
C ASP A 16 -1.19 6.68 -5.99
N ILE A 17 -1.74 5.90 -6.92
CA ILE A 17 -2.87 5.00 -6.66
C ILE A 17 -2.48 3.91 -5.65
N ALA A 18 -1.31 3.29 -5.86
CA ALA A 18 -0.80 2.24 -4.97
C ALA A 18 -0.52 2.74 -3.55
N ILE A 19 -0.07 3.98 -3.37
CA ILE A 19 0.14 4.58 -2.04
C ILE A 19 -1.18 4.71 -1.29
N GLN A 20 -2.23 5.22 -1.94
CA GLN A 20 -3.55 5.33 -1.32
C GLN A 20 -4.12 3.94 -0.99
N LEU A 21 -4.00 3.00 -1.92
CA LEU A 21 -4.41 1.61 -1.70
C LEU A 21 -3.62 0.96 -0.56
N TYR A 22 -2.31 1.18 -0.47
CA TYR A 22 -1.46 0.64 0.59
C TYR A 22 -1.98 1.04 1.97
N TYR A 23 -2.25 2.33 2.19
CA TYR A 23 -2.74 2.82 3.48
C TYR A 23 -4.15 2.35 3.83
N LEU A 24 -4.95 1.95 2.84
CA LEU A 24 -6.19 1.24 3.10
C LEU A 24 -5.95 -0.21 3.52
N LEU A 25 -4.99 -0.89 2.89
CA LEU A 25 -4.81 -2.34 3.04
C LEU A 25 -3.85 -2.75 4.17
N TYR A 26 -2.89 -1.90 4.59
CA TYR A 26 -1.83 -2.29 5.52
C TYR A 26 -2.32 -2.67 6.93
N VAL A 27 -3.54 -2.23 7.29
CA VAL A 27 -4.17 -2.57 8.57
C VAL A 27 -4.65 -4.02 8.63
N PHE A 28 -4.77 -4.69 7.49
CA PHE A 28 -5.18 -6.09 7.40
C PHE A 28 -3.94 -7.00 7.38
N GLY A 29 -3.67 -7.62 8.54
CA GLY A 29 -2.62 -8.62 8.70
C GLY A 29 -2.87 -9.91 7.92
N GLU A 30 -1.96 -10.87 8.04
CA GLU A 30 -2.03 -12.11 7.26
C GLU A 30 -3.23 -13.00 7.60
N ASP A 31 -3.82 -12.86 8.79
CA ASP A 31 -5.02 -13.59 9.21
C ASP A 31 -6.34 -12.98 8.68
N SER A 32 -6.28 -11.84 7.98
CA SER A 32 -7.45 -11.10 7.46
C SER A 32 -7.39 -10.87 5.95
N LYS A 33 -6.84 -11.84 5.20
CA LYS A 33 -6.69 -11.75 3.74
C LYS A 33 -8.02 -11.62 3.00
N SER A 34 -9.07 -12.30 3.46
CA SER A 34 -10.40 -12.22 2.87
C SER A 34 -10.96 -10.80 2.94
N GLU A 35 -10.85 -10.17 4.11
CA GLU A 35 -11.29 -8.81 4.36
C GLU A 35 -10.45 -7.82 3.53
N ARG A 36 -9.12 -8.04 3.48
CA ARG A 36 -8.19 -7.26 2.66
C ARG A 36 -8.59 -7.28 1.19
N LYS A 37 -8.95 -8.46 0.65
CA LYS A 37 -9.42 -8.63 -0.73
C LYS A 37 -10.72 -7.85 -0.98
N VAL A 38 -11.70 -7.95 -0.08
CA VAL A 38 -12.96 -7.20 -0.20
C VAL A 38 -12.70 -5.69 -0.23
N GLN A 39 -11.82 -5.17 0.62
CA GLN A 39 -11.47 -3.75 0.61
C GLN A 39 -10.75 -3.34 -0.67
N TYR A 40 -9.85 -4.17 -1.18
CA TYR A 40 -9.22 -3.95 -2.48
C TYR A 40 -10.25 -3.84 -3.61
N GLU A 41 -11.18 -4.79 -3.71
CA GLU A 41 -12.21 -4.80 -4.76
C GLU A 41 -13.11 -3.56 -4.71
N LEU A 42 -13.52 -3.17 -3.49
CA LEU A 42 -14.31 -1.95 -3.27
C LEU A 42 -13.54 -0.69 -3.66
N PHE A 43 -12.26 -0.59 -3.26
CA PHE A 43 -11.42 0.54 -3.61
C PHE A 43 -11.26 0.66 -5.11
N ILE A 44 -10.85 -0.41 -5.81
CA ILE A 44 -10.61 -0.38 -7.26
C ILE A 44 -11.87 0.06 -8.00
N LYS A 45 -13.03 -0.52 -7.66
CA LYS A 45 -14.31 -0.17 -8.28
C LYS A 45 -14.63 1.32 -8.15
N HIS A 46 -14.58 1.85 -6.93
CA HIS A 46 -15.00 3.23 -6.68
C HIS A 46 -13.94 4.25 -7.11
N PHE A 47 -12.66 3.91 -6.99
CA PHE A 47 -11.56 4.75 -7.46
C PHE A 47 -11.60 4.90 -8.98
N GLU A 48 -11.72 3.79 -9.73
CA GLU A 48 -11.83 3.85 -11.20
C GLU A 48 -13.05 4.67 -11.63
N GLN A 49 -14.20 4.48 -10.97
CA GLN A 49 -15.41 5.25 -11.25
C GLN A 49 -15.18 6.75 -11.07
N GLY A 50 -14.64 7.18 -9.93
CA GLY A 50 -14.39 8.60 -9.65
C GLY A 50 -13.29 9.19 -10.53
N TYR A 51 -12.23 8.43 -10.81
CA TYR A 51 -11.13 8.90 -11.65
C TYR A 51 -11.58 9.17 -13.09
N THR A 52 -12.53 8.37 -13.60
CA THR A 52 -13.02 8.43 -14.98
C THR A 52 -14.29 9.28 -15.18
N GLU A 53 -14.88 9.81 -14.10
CA GLU A 53 -16.15 10.55 -14.13
C GLU A 53 -16.13 11.78 -15.07
N ASP A 54 -15.00 12.50 -15.10
CA ASP A 54 -14.81 13.69 -15.97
C ASP A 54 -14.30 13.34 -17.39
N GLY A 55 -14.42 12.08 -17.82
CA GLY A 55 -13.97 11.61 -19.13
C GLY A 55 -12.47 11.34 -19.24
N ARG A 56 -11.75 11.28 -18.11
CA ARG A 56 -10.35 10.81 -18.06
C ARG A 56 -10.29 9.30 -18.26
N HIS A 57 -9.14 8.83 -18.75
CA HIS A 57 -8.85 7.40 -18.84
C HIS A 57 -7.82 7.00 -17.79
N MET A 58 -7.98 5.80 -17.24
CA MET A 58 -6.96 5.22 -16.38
C MET A 58 -5.64 5.08 -17.16
N PRO A 59 -4.47 5.24 -16.50
CA PRO A 59 -3.18 4.99 -17.14
C PRO A 59 -3.09 3.55 -17.66
N GLU A 60 -2.44 3.34 -18.80
CA GLU A 60 -2.26 2.00 -19.36
C GLU A 60 -1.45 1.11 -18.40
N GLY A 61 -1.90 -0.14 -18.20
CA GLY A 61 -1.20 -1.12 -17.36
C GLY A 61 -1.15 -0.80 -15.86
N TRP A 62 -1.93 0.19 -15.38
CA TRP A 62 -1.82 0.65 -13.98
C TRP A 62 -2.08 -0.46 -12.94
N LYS A 63 -3.01 -1.38 -13.22
CA LYS A 63 -3.32 -2.53 -12.34
C LYS A 63 -2.14 -3.49 -12.23
N ASP A 64 -1.47 -3.76 -13.35
CA ASP A 64 -0.31 -4.66 -13.42
C ASP A 64 0.88 -4.11 -12.62
N GLN A 65 0.94 -2.78 -12.45
CA GLN A 65 1.98 -2.10 -11.68
C GLN A 65 1.68 -2.03 -10.18
N LEU A 66 0.44 -2.26 -9.74
CA LEU A 66 0.05 -2.11 -8.32
C LEU A 66 0.88 -3.02 -7.42
N GLY A 67 1.04 -4.29 -7.76
CA GLY A 67 1.83 -5.23 -6.96
C GLY A 67 3.29 -4.79 -6.79
N LEU A 68 3.87 -4.14 -7.80
CA LEU A 68 5.21 -3.56 -7.71
C LEU A 68 5.26 -2.39 -6.72
N PHE A 69 4.39 -1.38 -6.89
CA PHE A 69 4.41 -0.19 -6.06
C PHE A 69 3.95 -0.45 -4.61
N LEU A 70 3.06 -1.42 -4.38
CA LEU A 70 2.67 -1.84 -3.03
C LEU A 70 3.86 -2.45 -2.27
N ARG A 71 4.66 -3.30 -2.92
CA ARG A 71 5.90 -3.83 -2.32
C ARG A 71 6.90 -2.73 -2.04
N LEU A 72 7.07 -1.78 -2.96
CA LEU A 72 7.95 -0.63 -2.76
C LEU A 72 7.51 0.18 -1.54
N ARG A 73 6.22 0.51 -1.43
CA ARG A 73 5.70 1.31 -0.30
C ARG A 73 5.84 0.57 1.02
N GLU A 74 5.62 -0.74 1.05
CA GLU A 74 5.83 -1.55 2.25
C GLU A 74 7.29 -1.52 2.72
N ILE A 75 8.26 -1.62 1.79
CA ILE A 75 9.69 -1.49 2.12
C ILE A 75 9.99 -0.10 2.69
N ILE A 76 9.49 0.97 2.06
CA ILE A 76 9.69 2.35 2.53
C ILE A 76 9.16 2.52 3.96
N VAL A 77 7.94 2.05 4.25
CA VAL A 77 7.33 2.14 5.59
C VAL A 77 8.11 1.29 6.58
N PHE A 78 8.46 0.05 6.23
CA PHE A 78 9.24 -0.85 7.07
C PHE A 78 10.59 -0.25 7.47
N VAL A 79 11.32 0.32 6.51
CA VAL A 79 12.61 1.00 6.77
C VAL A 79 12.40 2.26 7.61
N GLY A 80 11.38 3.07 7.29
CA GLY A 80 11.06 4.30 8.03
C GLY A 80 10.76 4.06 9.51
N MET A 81 10.03 2.97 9.81
CA MET A 81 9.78 2.55 11.21
C MET A 81 11.06 2.18 11.94
N HIS A 82 11.96 1.41 11.31
CA HIS A 82 13.25 1.06 11.94
C HIS A 82 14.17 2.25 12.17
N GLN A 83 14.07 3.29 11.34
CA GLN A 83 14.86 4.51 11.48
C GLN A 83 14.33 5.45 12.56
N SER A 84 13.00 5.50 12.72
CA SER A 84 12.35 6.59 13.47
C SER A 84 11.72 6.16 14.79
N TRP A 85 11.46 4.86 15.01
CA TRP A 85 10.73 4.36 16.18
C TRP A 85 11.66 3.60 17.14
N ASP A 86 11.37 3.67 18.43
CA ASP A 86 11.99 2.79 19.44
C ASP A 86 11.32 1.42 19.39
N LEU A 87 12.00 0.45 18.78
CA LEU A 87 11.51 -0.91 18.61
C LEU A 87 11.98 -1.87 19.71
N SER A 88 12.48 -1.36 20.84
CA SER A 88 12.88 -2.20 21.99
C SER A 88 11.68 -2.87 22.68
N GLN A 89 10.54 -2.20 22.70
CA GLN A 89 9.27 -2.71 23.25
C GLN A 89 8.07 -2.30 22.39
N PRO A 90 7.90 -2.87 21.19
CA PRO A 90 6.78 -2.55 20.31
C PRO A 90 5.46 -3.08 20.88
N ASP A 91 4.38 -2.34 20.67
CA ASP A 91 3.02 -2.83 20.90
C ASP A 91 2.68 -4.01 19.97
N ASP A 92 1.57 -4.69 20.25
CA ASP A 92 1.19 -5.92 19.55
C ASP A 92 0.97 -5.67 18.05
N TRP A 93 0.31 -4.57 17.70
CA TRP A 93 0.06 -4.21 16.31
C TRP A 93 1.36 -3.96 15.55
N THR A 94 2.29 -3.20 16.12
CA THR A 94 3.59 -2.89 15.53
C THR A 94 4.42 -4.15 15.34
N ARG A 95 4.41 -5.04 16.34
CA ARG A 95 5.09 -6.34 16.28
C ARG A 95 4.55 -7.20 15.15
N ASP A 96 3.23 -7.32 15.05
CA ASP A 96 2.55 -8.10 14.01
C ASP A 96 2.81 -7.51 12.63
N PHE A 97 2.66 -6.19 12.48
CA PHE A 97 2.95 -5.48 11.24
C PHE A 97 4.39 -5.73 10.77
N LEU A 98 5.38 -5.57 11.65
CA LEU A 98 6.79 -5.76 11.29
C LEU A 98 7.11 -7.22 10.93
N ARG A 99 6.52 -8.19 11.64
CA ARG A 99 6.65 -9.62 11.33
C ARG A 99 6.10 -9.93 9.94
N ASP A 100 4.86 -9.52 9.70
CA ASP A 100 4.14 -9.82 8.47
C ASP A 100 4.78 -9.10 7.26
N SER A 101 5.18 -7.84 7.44
CA SER A 101 5.88 -7.06 6.41
C SER A 101 7.23 -7.68 6.06
N ARG A 102 8.02 -8.12 7.06
CA ARG A 102 9.28 -8.83 6.80
C ARG A 102 9.05 -10.11 6.00
N MET A 103 7.99 -10.86 6.33
CA MET A 103 7.64 -12.07 5.59
C MET A 103 7.31 -11.77 4.13
N ARG A 104 6.46 -10.76 3.86
CA ARG A 104 6.08 -10.38 2.49
C ARG A 104 7.26 -9.85 1.68
N ILE A 105 8.05 -8.94 2.26
CA ILE A 105 9.25 -8.36 1.63
C ILE A 105 10.25 -9.45 1.24
N THR A 106 10.54 -10.39 2.14
CA THR A 106 11.53 -11.46 1.88
C THR A 106 11.06 -12.47 0.85
N LYS A 107 9.75 -12.71 0.74
CA LYS A 107 9.16 -13.57 -0.31
C LYS A 107 8.89 -12.83 -1.62
N GLY A 108 9.03 -11.50 -1.63
CA GLY A 108 8.75 -10.67 -2.80
C GLY A 108 7.27 -10.65 -3.18
N VAL A 109 6.36 -10.88 -2.22
CA VAL A 109 4.90 -10.85 -2.44
C VAL A 109 4.32 -9.52 -1.99
N SER A 110 3.34 -9.02 -2.72
CA SER A 110 2.59 -7.80 -2.38
C SER A 110 1.38 -8.12 -1.49
N LEU A 111 0.73 -7.07 -0.97
CA LEU A 111 -0.53 -7.20 -0.23
C LEU A 111 -1.66 -7.82 -1.06
N ILE A 112 -1.51 -7.89 -2.40
CA ILE A 112 -2.56 -8.32 -3.34
C ILE A 112 -2.19 -9.59 -4.15
N ASP A 113 -0.99 -10.17 -3.99
CA ASP A 113 -0.49 -11.27 -4.83
C ASP A 113 -1.13 -12.65 -4.54
N GLU A 114 -2.17 -12.70 -3.70
CA GLU A 114 -2.86 -13.93 -3.27
C GLU A 114 -4.39 -13.77 -3.22
N PHE A 115 -4.94 -12.84 -4.00
CA PHE A 115 -6.38 -12.65 -4.16
C PHE A 115 -7.00 -13.59 -5.19
#